data_AF-A0A1X7SKU9-F1
#
_entry.id   AF-A0A1X7SKU9-F1
#
_cell.length_a   1.000
_cell.length_b   1.000
_cell.length_c   1.000
_cell.angle_alpha   90.00
_cell.angle_beta   90.00
_cell.angle_gamma   90.00
#
_symmetry.space_group_name_H-M   'P 1'
#
loop_
_entity.id
_entity.type
_entity.pdbx_description
1 polymer ?
#
loop_
_entity_poly.entity_id
_entity_poly.type
_entity_poly.pdbx_seq_one_letter_code
_entity_poly.pdbx_strand_id
1 'polypeptide(L)'
;MIVYPQEYKLNCTKIGHWYYGISMSIGSTALASYTYCHDQYHSCPGTVLVDSTNTIRYTVTITWDGMNVSSGSISQSITGDQMYQCILDNPSGADRTRTLTIKVPVTAPSSLTEVNKTTTTITVSWTSLDSSDADGYVVNVTSDTDTVQTVQVEGSSNNTITLNGLRGGTIYCTTVRAYQQLLGPASSTISTFTHCQQEGIYLVYNKKCYINGSYFWDSSVNSVTEAISCVLPGTSLTTGLWVRVADPDDPVDCNSNSASDPFHCTNVTSPATLSFYLAQGLSADQEGWYKCCLPTDCSDHSTKIIFANIF
;
A
#
# COMPACT_ATOMS: atom_id res chain seq x y z
N MET A 1 17.35 -6.38 3.13
CA MET A 1 16.24 -7.12 2.50
C MET A 1 16.27 -6.78 1.03
N ILE A 2 16.45 -7.78 0.15
CA ILE A 2 16.65 -7.50 -1.28
C ILE A 2 15.28 -7.55 -1.94
N VAL A 3 14.62 -6.39 -2.02
CA VAL A 3 13.57 -6.20 -3.01
C VAL A 3 14.19 -6.55 -4.36
N TYR A 4 13.59 -7.48 -5.10
CA TYR A 4 14.11 -7.91 -6.41
C TYR A 4 14.54 -6.68 -7.22
N PRO A 5 15.70 -6.72 -7.89
CA PRO A 5 16.18 -5.58 -8.64
C PRO A 5 15.15 -5.21 -9.72
N GLN A 6 14.55 -4.05 -9.54
CA GLN A 6 13.63 -3.45 -10.51
C GLN A 6 14.38 -2.73 -11.64
N GLU A 7 15.72 -2.69 -11.54
CA GLU A 7 16.63 -2.27 -12.60
C GLU A 7 17.61 -3.41 -12.90
N TYR A 8 17.73 -3.80 -14.16
CA TYR A 8 18.61 -4.89 -14.59
C TYR A 8 19.18 -4.65 -15.99
N LYS A 9 20.25 -5.37 -16.34
CA LYS A 9 20.92 -5.27 -17.64
C LYS A 9 20.68 -6.50 -18.48
N LEU A 10 20.22 -6.31 -19.71
CA LEU A 10 20.14 -7.37 -20.71
C LEU A 10 21.36 -7.30 -21.62
N ASN A 11 22.02 -8.44 -21.80
CA ASN A 11 23.20 -8.57 -22.64
C ASN A 11 22.90 -9.47 -23.83
N CYS A 12 22.98 -8.93 -25.04
CA CYS A 12 23.06 -9.75 -26.24
C CYS A 12 24.49 -9.85 -26.74
N THR A 13 25.01 -11.08 -26.87
CA THR A 13 26.37 -11.33 -27.34
C THR A 13 26.34 -12.03 -28.69
N LYS A 14 27.03 -11.43 -29.66
CA LYS A 14 27.18 -11.92 -31.03
C LYS A 14 28.62 -12.42 -31.20
N ILE A 15 28.79 -13.56 -31.90
CA ILE A 15 30.09 -14.16 -32.23
C ILE A 15 30.19 -14.42 -33.75
N GLY A 16 31.34 -14.20 -34.36
CA GLY A 16 31.70 -14.68 -35.71
C GLY A 16 31.51 -13.69 -36.87
N HIS A 17 30.28 -13.29 -37.18
CA HIS A 17 29.98 -12.45 -38.37
C HIS A 17 30.56 -11.02 -38.27
N TRP A 18 31.27 -10.55 -39.28
CA TRP A 18 31.90 -9.23 -39.26
C TRP A 18 31.02 -8.12 -39.87
N TYR A 19 29.98 -8.49 -40.61
CA TYR A 19 28.94 -7.61 -41.15
C TYR A 19 27.55 -8.13 -40.76
N TYR A 20 26.73 -7.30 -40.10
CA TYR A 20 25.44 -7.70 -39.53
C TYR A 20 24.55 -6.50 -39.17
N GLY A 21 23.26 -6.75 -38.97
CA GLY A 21 22.41 -5.93 -38.13
C GLY A 21 22.18 -6.60 -36.78
N ILE A 22 21.94 -5.83 -35.73
CA ILE A 22 21.58 -6.38 -34.42
C ILE A 22 20.51 -5.51 -33.77
N SER A 23 19.48 -6.16 -33.24
CA SER A 23 18.44 -5.49 -32.50
C SER A 23 18.10 -6.26 -31.21
N MET A 24 17.75 -5.49 -30.19
CA MET A 24 17.19 -5.97 -28.93
C MET A 24 15.81 -5.37 -28.81
N SER A 25 14.80 -6.21 -28.60
CA SER A 25 13.40 -5.78 -28.50
C SER A 25 12.68 -6.44 -27.34
N ILE A 26 11.58 -5.83 -26.93
CA ILE A 26 10.55 -6.43 -26.08
C ILE A 26 9.23 -6.41 -26.85
N GLY A 27 8.68 -7.58 -27.15
CA GLY A 27 7.58 -7.69 -28.12
C GLY A 27 7.96 -7.03 -29.46
N SER A 28 7.14 -6.09 -29.93
CA SER A 28 7.38 -5.32 -31.16
C SER A 28 8.24 -4.06 -30.97
N THR A 29 8.60 -3.69 -29.75
CA THR A 29 9.32 -2.45 -29.45
C THR A 29 10.82 -2.69 -29.45
N ALA A 30 11.55 -2.02 -30.34
CA ALA A 30 13.01 -2.05 -30.35
C ALA A 30 13.57 -1.19 -29.20
N LEU A 31 14.33 -1.81 -28.30
CA LEU A 31 15.07 -1.17 -27.21
C LEU A 31 16.39 -0.61 -27.70
N ALA A 32 17.05 -1.34 -28.60
CA ALA A 32 18.22 -0.93 -29.34
C ALA A 32 18.16 -1.59 -30.73
N SER A 33 18.51 -0.85 -31.78
CA SER A 33 18.56 -1.38 -33.14
C SER A 33 19.69 -0.71 -33.90
N TYR A 34 20.59 -1.53 -34.43
CA TYR A 34 21.72 -1.08 -35.22
C TYR A 34 21.75 -1.88 -36.52
N THR A 35 21.76 -1.17 -37.63
CA THR A 35 21.83 -1.76 -38.97
C THR A 35 23.21 -1.50 -39.57
N TYR A 36 23.62 -2.33 -40.54
CA TYR A 36 24.85 -2.15 -41.29
C TYR A 36 26.13 -2.10 -40.42
N CYS A 37 26.14 -2.82 -39.30
CA CYS A 37 27.31 -2.94 -38.44
C CYS A 37 28.44 -3.67 -39.16
N HIS A 38 29.64 -3.11 -39.09
CA HIS A 38 30.85 -3.69 -39.67
C HIS A 38 32.02 -3.58 -38.71
N ASP A 39 32.47 -4.70 -38.15
CA ASP A 39 33.43 -4.72 -37.03
C ASP A 39 34.75 -3.99 -37.34
N GLN A 40 35.18 -3.94 -38.61
CA GLN A 40 36.42 -3.27 -39.03
C GLN A 40 36.28 -1.79 -39.46
N TYR A 41 35.10 -1.36 -39.94
CA TYR A 41 34.96 -0.07 -40.66
C TYR A 41 33.82 0.81 -40.13
N HIS A 42 32.77 0.19 -39.58
CA HIS A 42 31.59 0.87 -39.04
C HIS A 42 31.14 0.14 -37.76
N SER A 43 31.87 0.35 -36.68
CA SER A 43 31.56 -0.30 -35.41
C SER A 43 30.29 0.29 -34.81
N CYS A 44 29.29 -0.58 -34.64
CA CYS A 44 28.13 -0.30 -33.81
C CYS A 44 28.55 -0.19 -32.34
N PRO A 45 27.76 0.44 -31.44
CA PRO A 45 28.17 0.83 -30.09
C PRO A 45 28.26 -0.34 -29.09
N GLY A 46 28.53 -1.56 -29.56
CA GLY A 46 28.77 -2.72 -28.72
C GLY A 46 30.13 -2.67 -28.04
N THR A 47 30.23 -3.37 -26.91
CA THR A 47 31.51 -3.62 -26.22
C THR A 47 32.19 -4.84 -26.84
N VAL A 48 33.39 -4.67 -27.38
CA VAL A 48 34.16 -5.81 -27.89
C VAL A 48 34.70 -6.63 -26.72
N LEU A 49 34.45 -7.94 -26.76
CA LEU A 49 34.92 -8.88 -25.74
C LEU A 49 36.14 -9.67 -26.22
N VAL A 50 36.12 -10.12 -27.48
CA VAL A 50 37.20 -10.90 -28.10
C VAL A 50 37.28 -10.57 -29.59
N ASP A 51 38.34 -9.87 -29.99
CA ASP A 51 38.55 -9.45 -31.39
C ASP A 51 38.72 -10.62 -32.35
N SER A 52 39.51 -11.65 -31.96
CA SER A 52 39.87 -12.77 -32.85
C SER A 52 38.69 -13.60 -33.33
N THR A 53 37.56 -13.53 -32.62
CA THR A 53 36.31 -14.26 -32.95
C THR A 53 35.16 -13.32 -33.28
N ASN A 54 35.42 -12.01 -33.43
CA ASN A 54 34.41 -10.99 -33.64
C ASN A 54 33.30 -11.07 -32.57
N THR A 55 33.69 -11.18 -31.30
CA THR A 55 32.75 -11.30 -30.18
C THR A 55 32.43 -9.94 -29.60
N ILE A 56 31.19 -9.50 -29.77
CA ILE A 56 30.73 -8.17 -29.36
C ILE A 56 29.45 -8.32 -28.54
N ARG A 57 29.38 -7.55 -27.45
CA ARG A 57 28.24 -7.51 -26.53
C ARG A 57 27.51 -6.18 -26.60
N TYR A 58 26.20 -6.26 -26.76
CA TYR A 58 25.28 -5.13 -26.68
C TYR A 58 24.51 -5.22 -25.37
N THR A 59 24.46 -4.12 -24.65
CA THR A 59 23.85 -4.06 -23.32
C THR A 59 22.79 -2.98 -23.31
N VAL A 60 21.59 -3.32 -22.86
CA VAL A 60 20.53 -2.35 -22.54
C VAL A 60 20.23 -2.42 -21.06
N THR A 61 20.04 -1.26 -20.43
CA THR A 61 19.58 -1.16 -19.05
C THR A 61 18.06 -1.03 -19.05
N ILE A 62 17.41 -1.90 -18.30
CA ILE A 62 15.96 -1.96 -18.16
C ILE A 62 15.57 -1.50 -16.77
N THR A 63 14.54 -0.66 -16.69
CA THR A 63 13.84 -0.34 -15.45
C THR A 63 12.40 -0.83 -15.54
N TRP A 64 11.90 -1.42 -14.46
CA TRP A 64 10.56 -2.01 -14.34
C TRP A 64 9.85 -1.45 -13.11
N ASP A 65 8.65 -0.87 -13.27
CA ASP A 65 7.87 -0.29 -12.16
C ASP A 65 6.68 -1.19 -11.70
N GLY A 66 6.58 -2.40 -12.27
CA GLY A 66 5.46 -3.32 -12.10
C GLY A 66 4.36 -3.21 -13.15
N MET A 67 4.43 -2.22 -14.06
CA MET A 67 3.51 -2.09 -15.20
C MET A 67 4.20 -1.67 -16.50
N ASN A 68 5.31 -0.94 -16.41
CA ASN A 68 6.02 -0.39 -17.55
C ASN A 68 7.49 -0.84 -17.55
N VAL A 69 7.94 -1.27 -18.73
CA VAL A 69 9.35 -1.47 -19.05
C VAL A 69 9.88 -0.18 -19.66
N SER A 70 11.01 0.30 -19.15
CA SER A 70 11.67 1.51 -19.66
C SER A 70 13.16 1.30 -19.90
N SER A 71 13.67 1.97 -20.93
CA SER A 71 15.09 1.95 -21.35
C SER A 71 15.42 3.24 -22.10
N GLY A 72 16.18 4.14 -21.48
CA GLY A 72 16.42 5.48 -22.03
C GLY A 72 15.12 6.27 -22.18
N SER A 73 14.80 6.73 -23.39
CA SER A 73 13.56 7.46 -23.68
C SER A 73 12.35 6.55 -23.96
N ILE A 74 12.55 5.22 -24.00
CA ILE A 74 11.49 4.26 -24.28
C ILE A 74 10.78 3.94 -22.96
N SER A 75 9.45 3.97 -23.00
CA SER A 75 8.58 3.45 -21.94
C SER A 75 7.41 2.74 -22.59
N GLN A 76 7.19 1.48 -22.23
CA GLN A 76 6.12 0.65 -22.75
C GLN A 76 5.40 -0.06 -21.61
N SER A 77 4.07 0.06 -21.60
CA SER A 77 3.23 -0.74 -20.71
C SER A 77 3.17 -2.18 -21.20
N ILE A 78 3.44 -3.12 -20.30
CA ILE A 78 3.37 -4.55 -20.55
C ILE A 78 2.76 -5.25 -19.33
N THR A 79 1.91 -6.22 -19.58
CA THR A 79 1.32 -7.07 -18.54
C THR A 79 1.87 -8.49 -18.65
N GLY A 80 2.17 -9.09 -17.50
CA GLY A 80 2.69 -10.46 -17.44
C GLY A 80 4.14 -10.61 -17.89
N ASP A 81 4.46 -11.83 -18.31
CA ASP A 81 5.80 -12.24 -18.70
C ASP A 81 6.43 -11.32 -19.73
N GLN A 82 7.66 -10.88 -19.44
CA GLN A 82 8.42 -10.03 -20.35
C GLN A 82 9.22 -10.91 -21.31
N MET A 83 8.93 -10.81 -22.60
CA MET A 83 9.64 -11.55 -23.65
C MET A 83 10.60 -10.62 -24.40
N TYR A 84 11.88 -10.73 -24.06
CA TYR A 84 12.95 -10.03 -24.75
C TYR A 84 13.47 -10.87 -25.90
N GLN A 85 13.78 -10.21 -27.01
CA GLN A 85 14.40 -10.83 -28.17
C GLN A 85 15.71 -10.12 -28.48
N CYS A 86 16.72 -10.91 -28.81
CA CYS A 86 17.87 -10.42 -29.54
C CYS A 86 17.87 -11.05 -30.92
N ILE A 87 17.87 -10.20 -31.95
CA ILE A 87 17.83 -10.58 -33.35
C ILE A 87 19.15 -10.14 -33.96
N LEU A 88 19.87 -11.10 -34.54
CA LEU A 88 21.03 -10.85 -35.38
C LEU A 88 20.57 -11.00 -36.83
N ASP A 89 20.43 -9.87 -37.51
CA ASP A 89 20.17 -9.79 -38.95
C ASP A 89 21.48 -10.10 -39.68
N ASN A 90 21.45 -11.12 -40.52
CA ASN A 90 22.59 -11.46 -41.36
C ASN A 90 22.25 -11.12 -42.82
N PRO A 91 22.77 -10.01 -43.37
CA PRO A 91 22.47 -9.58 -44.73
C PRO A 91 22.81 -10.61 -45.82
N SER A 92 23.63 -11.60 -45.49
CA SER A 92 24.11 -12.64 -46.40
C SER A 92 23.51 -14.03 -46.13
N GLY A 93 22.57 -14.17 -45.20
CA GLY A 93 22.04 -15.48 -44.82
C GLY A 93 20.76 -15.40 -43.98
N ALA A 94 20.52 -16.42 -43.17
CA ALA A 94 19.36 -16.47 -42.30
C ALA A 94 19.60 -15.70 -41.00
N ASP A 95 18.59 -14.97 -40.56
CA ASP A 95 18.56 -14.28 -39.28
C ASP A 95 18.58 -15.27 -38.11
N ARG A 96 19.17 -14.83 -37.00
CA ARG A 96 19.22 -15.61 -35.76
C ARG A 96 18.55 -14.86 -34.63
N THR A 97 17.57 -15.51 -34.00
CA THR A 97 16.84 -14.92 -32.87
C THR A 97 17.07 -15.72 -31.60
N ARG A 98 17.34 -15.02 -30.49
CA ARG A 98 17.34 -15.58 -29.14
C ARG A 98 16.31 -14.87 -28.29
N THR A 99 15.49 -15.66 -27.60
CA THR A 99 14.43 -15.16 -26.71
C THR A 99 14.82 -15.40 -25.26
N LEU A 100 14.50 -14.43 -24.40
CA LEU A 100 14.56 -14.54 -22.95
C LEU A 100 13.20 -14.15 -22.39
N THR A 101 12.62 -15.03 -21.57
CA THR A 101 11.35 -14.76 -20.89
C THR A 101 11.62 -14.57 -19.40
N ILE A 102 11.19 -13.43 -18.87
CA ILE A 102 11.23 -13.12 -17.44
C ILE A 102 9.80 -13.23 -16.89
N LYS A 103 9.63 -14.05 -15.86
CA LYS A 103 8.33 -14.33 -15.24
C LYS A 103 7.86 -13.18 -14.35
N VAL A 104 6.63 -12.71 -14.58
CA VAL A 104 6.03 -11.60 -13.82
C VAL A 104 4.56 -11.91 -13.50
N PRO A 105 4.13 -11.77 -12.24
CA PRO A 105 2.72 -11.91 -11.90
C PRO A 105 1.85 -10.94 -12.69
N VAL A 106 0.81 -11.46 -13.33
CA VAL A 106 -0.17 -10.66 -14.09
C VAL A 106 -1.20 -10.05 -13.15
N THR A 107 -1.54 -10.76 -12.08
CA THR A 107 -2.66 -10.43 -11.20
C THR A 107 -2.18 -9.69 -9.96
N ALA A 108 -2.76 -8.52 -9.69
CA ALA A 108 -2.55 -7.80 -8.44
C ALA A 108 -3.23 -8.55 -7.28
N PRO A 109 -2.61 -8.64 -6.10
CA PRO A 109 -3.28 -9.16 -4.91
C PRO A 109 -4.58 -8.40 -4.62
N SER A 110 -5.65 -9.14 -4.31
CA SER A 110 -6.98 -8.58 -4.06
C SER A 110 -7.35 -8.68 -2.58
N SER A 111 -8.44 -8.00 -2.19
CA SER A 111 -9.02 -8.06 -0.84
C SER A 111 -8.01 -7.72 0.26
N LEU A 112 -7.11 -6.77 0.00
CA LEU A 112 -6.20 -6.26 1.02
C LEU A 112 -7.01 -5.59 2.14
N THR A 113 -6.85 -6.06 3.37
CA THR A 113 -7.58 -5.58 4.55
C THR A 113 -6.67 -5.42 5.75
N GLU A 114 -7.01 -4.47 6.63
CA GLU A 114 -6.49 -4.41 7.98
C GLU A 114 -7.18 -5.48 8.84
N VAL A 115 -6.39 -6.32 9.52
CA VAL A 115 -6.90 -7.37 10.41
C VAL A 115 -6.82 -6.93 11.87
N ASN A 116 -5.74 -6.24 12.23
CA ASN A 116 -5.49 -5.76 13.58
C ASN A 116 -4.47 -4.62 13.53
N LYS A 117 -4.43 -3.79 14.56
CA LYS A 117 -3.42 -2.73 14.72
C LYS A 117 -3.18 -2.40 16.18
N THR A 118 -2.02 -1.84 16.44
CA THR A 118 -1.64 -1.26 17.74
C THR A 118 -1.14 0.17 17.53
N THR A 119 -0.41 0.72 18.50
CA THR A 119 0.30 1.99 18.31
C THR A 119 1.50 1.86 17.38
N THR A 120 2.14 0.70 17.35
CA THR A 120 3.41 0.50 16.65
C THR A 120 3.37 -0.62 15.63
N THR A 121 2.20 -1.25 15.44
CA THR A 121 2.03 -2.36 14.51
C THR A 121 0.74 -2.26 13.72
N ILE A 122 0.76 -2.79 12.49
CA ILE A 122 -0.42 -3.03 11.66
C ILE A 122 -0.30 -4.44 11.11
N THR A 123 -1.33 -5.27 11.30
CA THR A 123 -1.46 -6.57 10.68
C THR A 123 -2.42 -6.47 9.50
N VAL A 124 -1.97 -6.87 8.32
CA VAL A 124 -2.77 -6.88 7.10
C VAL A 124 -2.90 -8.29 6.55
N SER A 125 -3.95 -8.53 5.76
CA SER A 125 -4.14 -9.76 5.00
C SER A 125 -4.66 -9.49 3.60
N TRP A 126 -4.44 -10.43 2.68
CA TRP A 126 -4.93 -10.37 1.30
C TRP A 126 -5.33 -11.76 0.80
N THR A 127 -5.90 -11.85 -0.41
CA THR A 127 -6.17 -13.14 -1.07
C THR A 127 -4.87 -13.72 -1.61
N SER A 128 -4.53 -14.96 -1.23
CA SER A 128 -3.38 -15.68 -1.78
C SER A 128 -3.54 -15.97 -3.28
N LEU A 129 -2.42 -16.09 -3.98
CA LEU A 129 -2.35 -16.46 -5.39
C LEU A 129 -1.82 -17.90 -5.51
N ASP A 130 -2.17 -18.54 -6.63
CA ASP A 130 -1.65 -19.86 -6.93
C ASP A 130 -0.13 -19.85 -7.08
N SER A 131 0.52 -20.96 -6.71
CA SER A 131 1.98 -21.10 -6.80
C SER A 131 2.53 -21.01 -8.24
N SER A 132 1.67 -21.13 -9.26
CA SER A 132 2.04 -20.87 -10.66
C SER A 132 2.16 -19.37 -10.98
N ASP A 133 1.49 -18.53 -10.20
CA ASP A 133 1.26 -17.12 -10.51
C ASP A 133 2.13 -16.19 -9.64
N ALA A 134 2.59 -16.68 -8.49
CA ALA A 134 3.45 -15.93 -7.58
C ALA A 134 4.38 -16.86 -6.78
N ASP A 135 5.59 -16.37 -6.49
CA ASP A 135 6.53 -17.00 -5.56
C ASP A 135 6.39 -16.41 -4.14
N GLY A 136 5.76 -15.23 -4.01
CA GLY A 136 5.52 -14.52 -2.76
C GLY A 136 5.00 -13.10 -2.98
N TYR A 137 5.13 -12.26 -1.96
CA TYR A 137 4.62 -10.89 -1.94
C TYR A 137 5.65 -9.87 -1.46
N VAL A 138 5.53 -8.63 -1.92
CA VAL A 138 6.21 -7.46 -1.37
C VAL A 138 5.15 -6.48 -0.89
N VAL A 139 5.25 -6.12 0.38
CA VAL A 139 4.38 -5.16 1.06
C VAL A 139 5.11 -3.84 1.17
N ASN A 140 4.54 -2.78 0.61
CA ASN A 140 5.08 -1.43 0.68
C ASN A 140 4.20 -0.55 1.54
N VAL A 141 4.82 0.10 2.52
CA VAL A 141 4.18 0.95 3.52
C VAL A 141 4.74 2.35 3.39
N THR A 142 3.85 3.31 3.18
CA THR A 142 4.19 4.74 3.11
C THR A 142 3.45 5.51 4.19
N SER A 143 3.98 6.68 4.54
CA SER A 143 3.30 7.67 5.37
C SER A 143 3.50 9.01 4.69
N ASP A 144 2.40 9.71 4.40
CA ASP A 144 2.39 10.89 3.55
C ASP A 144 3.10 10.65 2.20
N THR A 145 4.28 11.23 1.98
CA THR A 145 5.09 11.05 0.77
C THR A 145 6.24 10.07 0.93
N ASP A 146 6.53 9.64 2.16
CA ASP A 146 7.76 8.92 2.47
C ASP A 146 7.52 7.41 2.49
N THR A 147 8.48 6.68 1.90
CA THR A 147 8.52 5.22 2.03
C THR A 147 9.04 4.87 3.41
N VAL A 148 8.19 4.20 4.20
CA VAL A 148 8.48 3.85 5.59
C VAL A 148 9.14 2.49 5.64
N GLN A 149 8.52 1.50 4.98
CA GLN A 149 9.00 0.12 4.97
C GLN A 149 8.65 -0.58 3.66
N THR A 150 9.54 -1.48 3.24
CA THR A 150 9.27 -2.45 2.17
C THR A 150 9.66 -3.83 2.68
N VAL A 151 8.70 -4.74 2.75
CA VAL A 151 8.86 -6.05 3.38
C VAL A 151 8.51 -7.15 2.39
N GLN A 152 9.41 -8.10 2.20
CA GLN A 152 9.18 -9.27 1.36
C GLN A 152 8.66 -10.45 2.19
N VAL A 153 7.67 -11.15 1.65
CA VAL A 153 7.02 -12.34 2.22
C VAL A 153 7.19 -13.47 1.22
N GLU A 154 7.95 -14.49 1.60
CA GLU A 154 8.19 -15.66 0.75
C GLU A 154 7.03 -16.65 0.84
N GLY A 155 6.68 -17.29 -0.27
CA GLY A 155 5.62 -18.28 -0.36
C GLY A 155 4.29 -17.70 -0.83
N SER A 156 3.74 -18.25 -1.91
CA SER A 156 2.47 -17.79 -2.50
C SER A 156 1.26 -18.01 -1.58
N SER A 157 1.33 -18.98 -0.68
CA SER A 157 0.29 -19.24 0.32
C SER A 157 0.34 -18.30 1.53
N ASN A 158 1.43 -17.54 1.71
CA ASN A 158 1.57 -16.63 2.84
C ASN A 158 0.88 -15.30 2.52
N ASN A 159 -0.29 -15.10 3.12
CA ASN A 159 -1.19 -14.00 2.76
C ASN A 159 -1.46 -13.00 3.89
N THR A 160 -0.63 -13.01 4.93
CA THR A 160 -0.73 -12.08 6.06
C THR A 160 0.65 -11.66 6.54
N ILE A 161 0.76 -10.43 7.02
CA ILE A 161 1.98 -9.93 7.64
C ILE A 161 1.65 -8.93 8.74
N THR A 162 2.47 -8.92 9.80
CA THR A 162 2.50 -7.85 10.81
C THR A 162 3.66 -6.91 10.53
N LEU A 163 3.33 -5.65 10.22
CA LEU A 163 4.24 -4.53 10.08
C LEU A 163 4.57 -4.01 11.47
N ASN A 164 5.85 -3.85 11.80
CA ASN A 164 6.32 -3.49 13.14
C ASN A 164 7.13 -2.19 13.12
N GLY A 165 7.31 -1.55 14.28
CA GLY A 165 8.15 -0.36 14.42
C GLY A 165 7.53 0.91 13.80
N LEU A 166 6.20 0.95 13.71
CA LEU A 166 5.45 2.12 13.27
C LEU A 166 5.32 3.13 14.41
N ARG A 167 4.98 4.38 14.07
CA ARG A 167 4.72 5.45 15.03
C ARG A 167 3.22 5.51 15.31
N GLY A 168 2.87 5.70 16.58
CA GLY A 168 1.48 5.90 17.00
C GLY A 168 0.88 7.19 16.45
N GLY A 169 -0.45 7.23 16.35
CA GLY A 169 -1.18 8.41 15.87
C GLY A 169 -0.81 8.84 14.45
N THR A 170 -0.30 7.90 13.63
CA THR A 170 0.14 8.16 12.26
C THR A 170 -0.75 7.41 11.26
N ILE A 171 -0.96 8.00 10.08
CA ILE A 171 -1.65 7.37 8.96
C ILE A 171 -0.63 6.68 8.07
N TYR A 172 -0.86 5.41 7.79
CA TYR A 172 -0.06 4.61 6.88
C TYR A 172 -0.89 4.17 5.68
N CYS A 173 -0.28 4.22 4.51
CA CYS A 173 -0.82 3.69 3.27
C CYS A 173 -0.08 2.40 2.94
N THR A 174 -0.83 1.29 2.82
CA THR A 174 -0.26 -0.03 2.55
C THR A 174 -0.69 -0.52 1.18
N THR A 175 0.28 -1.07 0.43
CA THR A 175 0.08 -1.73 -0.86
C THR A 175 0.79 -3.07 -0.88
N VAL A 176 0.25 -4.04 -1.61
CA VAL A 176 0.85 -5.37 -1.77
C VAL A 176 1.02 -5.66 -3.26
N ARG A 177 2.19 -6.19 -3.62
CA ARG A 177 2.51 -6.69 -4.96
C ARG A 177 2.91 -8.16 -4.86
N ALA A 178 2.43 -8.99 -5.77
CA ALA A 178 2.98 -10.34 -5.92
C ALA A 178 4.34 -10.25 -6.65
N TYR A 179 5.19 -11.26 -6.49
CA TYR A 179 6.45 -11.34 -7.23
C TYR A 179 6.74 -12.75 -7.76
N GLN A 180 7.51 -12.80 -8.84
CA GLN A 180 8.26 -13.98 -9.31
C GLN A 180 9.71 -13.56 -9.56
N GLN A 181 10.16 -13.50 -10.81
CA GLN A 181 11.47 -12.90 -11.14
C GLN A 181 11.43 -11.37 -11.07
N LEU A 182 10.25 -10.77 -11.26
CA LEU A 182 9.98 -9.34 -11.07
C LEU A 182 8.67 -9.13 -10.29
N LEU A 183 8.42 -7.88 -9.88
CA LEU A 183 7.19 -7.48 -9.20
C LEU A 183 6.02 -7.37 -10.19
N GLY A 184 4.85 -7.83 -9.79
CA GLY A 184 3.60 -7.59 -10.50
C GLY A 184 2.98 -6.21 -10.21
N PRO A 185 1.75 -5.99 -10.70
CA PRO A 185 0.98 -4.79 -10.42
C PRO A 185 0.61 -4.68 -8.92
N ALA A 186 0.39 -3.45 -8.46
CA ALA A 186 0.00 -3.16 -7.08
C ALA A 186 -1.48 -3.46 -6.83
N SER A 187 -1.78 -3.94 -5.62
CA SER A 187 -3.14 -3.95 -5.08
C SER A 187 -3.69 -2.53 -4.92
N SER A 188 -5.00 -2.42 -4.70
CA SER A 188 -5.59 -1.22 -4.12
C SER A 188 -4.89 -0.86 -2.81
N THR A 189 -4.74 0.44 -2.56
CA THR A 189 -4.12 0.95 -1.33
C THR A 189 -5.14 0.98 -0.21
N ILE A 190 -4.76 0.54 0.99
CA ILE A 190 -5.54 0.77 2.21
C ILE A 190 -4.89 1.85 3.06
N SER A 191 -5.70 2.64 3.77
CA SER A 191 -5.26 3.68 4.70
C SER A 191 -5.61 3.26 6.13
N THR A 192 -4.60 3.13 6.97
CA THR A 192 -4.77 2.69 8.37
C THR A 192 -4.16 3.73 9.31
N PHE A 193 -4.96 4.17 10.28
CA PHE A 193 -4.51 5.04 11.37
C PHE A 193 -4.16 4.18 12.59
N THR A 194 -2.89 4.20 13.01
CA THR A 194 -2.42 3.50 14.22
C THR A 194 -3.00 4.13 15.49
N HIS A 195 -3.09 3.35 16.57
CA HIS A 195 -3.52 3.87 17.85
C HIS A 195 -2.61 4.99 18.37
N CYS A 196 -3.18 5.91 19.15
CA CYS A 196 -2.47 7.08 19.68
C CYS A 196 -1.57 6.71 20.87
N GLN A 197 -2.05 5.82 21.72
CA GLN A 197 -1.37 5.34 22.92
C GLN A 197 -1.71 3.87 23.16
N GLN A 198 -0.84 3.16 23.89
CA GLN A 198 -1.03 1.73 24.19
C GLN A 198 -1.98 1.51 25.36
N GLU A 199 -2.01 2.46 26.30
CA GLU A 199 -2.82 2.42 27.51
C GLU A 199 -3.64 3.69 27.64
N GLY A 200 -4.81 3.56 28.28
CA GLY A 200 -5.70 4.68 28.55
C GLY A 200 -6.65 5.00 27.39
N ILE A 201 -7.78 5.60 27.76
CA ILE A 201 -8.80 6.06 26.82
C ILE A 201 -8.35 7.37 26.16
N TYR A 202 -8.62 7.53 24.86
CA TYR A 202 -8.35 8.77 24.13
C TYR A 202 -9.43 9.06 23.09
N LEU A 203 -9.43 10.28 22.55
CA LEU A 203 -10.33 10.71 21.51
C LEU A 203 -9.64 10.69 20.15
N VAL A 204 -10.38 10.31 19.12
CA VAL A 204 -9.99 10.41 17.71
C VAL A 204 -11.04 11.19 16.96
N TYR A 205 -10.60 12.18 16.20
CA TYR A 205 -11.45 12.90 15.26
C TYR A 205 -10.64 13.20 14.01
N ASN A 206 -11.22 12.93 12.83
CA ASN A 206 -10.57 13.13 11.54
C ASN A 206 -9.13 12.58 11.49
N LYS A 207 -8.95 11.34 11.96
CA LYS A 207 -7.66 10.62 12.04
C LYS A 207 -6.56 11.40 12.80
N LYS A 208 -6.93 12.18 13.82
CA LYS A 208 -6.01 12.84 14.76
C LYS A 208 -6.37 12.48 16.19
N CYS A 209 -5.33 12.42 17.03
CA CYS A 209 -5.45 12.12 18.44
C CYS A 209 -5.79 13.39 19.24
N TYR A 210 -6.71 13.26 20.19
CA TYR A 210 -7.11 14.32 21.09
C TYR A 210 -7.06 13.83 22.54
N ILE A 211 -6.66 14.74 23.42
CA ILE A 211 -6.57 14.48 24.86
C ILE A 211 -7.91 14.75 25.54
N ASN A 212 -8.01 14.31 26.79
CA ASN A 212 -9.17 14.60 27.64
C ASN A 212 -9.43 16.10 27.72
N GLY A 213 -10.69 16.51 27.57
CA GLY A 213 -11.07 17.92 27.62
C GLY A 213 -10.99 18.66 26.28
N SER A 214 -10.90 17.94 25.15
CA SER A 214 -10.78 18.57 23.83
C SER A 214 -12.13 19.13 23.33
N TYR A 215 -12.05 20.13 22.45
CA TYR A 215 -13.18 20.90 21.93
C TYR A 215 -13.42 20.57 20.46
N PHE A 216 -14.69 20.38 20.09
CA PHE A 216 -15.11 20.05 18.73
C PHE A 216 -16.33 20.89 18.35
N TRP A 217 -16.33 21.37 17.12
CA TRP A 217 -17.47 22.08 16.56
C TRP A 217 -18.54 21.07 16.13
N ASP A 218 -19.77 21.28 16.55
CA ASP A 218 -20.93 20.46 16.19
C ASP A 218 -21.07 20.30 14.66
N SER A 219 -20.90 21.41 13.94
CA SER A 219 -20.95 21.52 12.49
C SER A 219 -19.88 20.70 11.77
N SER A 220 -18.81 20.32 12.47
CA SER A 220 -17.69 19.55 11.96
C SER A 220 -17.80 18.04 12.26
N VAL A 221 -18.84 17.62 12.98
CA VAL A 221 -19.06 16.24 13.44
C VAL A 221 -20.37 15.72 12.83
N ASN A 222 -20.61 15.99 11.55
CA ASN A 222 -21.92 15.83 10.90
C ASN A 222 -22.07 14.52 10.08
N SER A 223 -21.04 13.70 10.03
CA SER A 223 -21.00 12.48 9.22
C SER A 223 -20.22 11.36 9.92
N VAL A 224 -20.46 10.11 9.52
CA VAL A 224 -19.77 8.95 10.11
C VAL A 224 -18.25 9.03 9.94
N THR A 225 -17.76 9.63 8.85
CA THR A 225 -16.33 9.83 8.59
C THR A 225 -15.70 10.91 9.46
N GLU A 226 -16.53 11.77 10.06
CA GLU A 226 -16.15 12.88 10.92
C GLU A 226 -16.66 12.64 12.35
N ALA A 227 -16.99 11.41 12.70
CA ALA A 227 -17.40 11.06 14.05
C ALA A 227 -16.27 11.31 15.06
N ILE A 228 -16.65 11.73 16.27
CA ILE A 228 -15.74 11.71 17.41
C ILE A 228 -15.76 10.29 17.97
N SER A 229 -14.62 9.62 17.93
CA SER A 229 -14.45 8.28 18.49
C SER A 229 -13.72 8.36 19.83
N CYS A 230 -14.27 7.78 20.89
CA CYS A 230 -13.47 7.40 22.04
C CYS A 230 -12.97 5.96 21.85
N VAL A 231 -11.69 5.74 22.11
CA VAL A 231 -11.02 4.46 21.86
C VAL A 231 -10.30 4.01 23.13
N LEU A 232 -10.50 2.75 23.51
CA LEU A 232 -9.76 2.08 24.59
C LEU A 232 -9.02 0.85 24.05
N PRO A 233 -7.73 0.97 23.71
CA PRO A 233 -6.93 -0.12 23.17
C PRO A 233 -6.87 -1.34 24.08
N GLY A 234 -6.71 -2.53 23.49
CA GLY A 234 -6.47 -3.77 24.23
C GLY A 234 -7.67 -4.33 25.00
N THR A 235 -8.86 -3.73 24.84
CA THR A 235 -10.10 -4.17 25.48
C THR A 235 -11.20 -4.39 24.45
N SER A 236 -12.19 -5.21 24.79
CA SER A 236 -13.39 -5.39 23.97
C SER A 236 -14.55 -4.56 24.51
N LEU A 237 -15.32 -3.92 23.63
CA LEU A 237 -16.50 -3.17 24.00
C LEU A 237 -17.59 -4.11 24.55
N THR A 238 -18.24 -3.71 25.64
CA THR A 238 -19.37 -4.42 26.21
C THR A 238 -20.64 -3.58 26.16
N THR A 239 -20.71 -2.51 26.96
CA THR A 239 -21.89 -1.63 27.11
C THR A 239 -21.54 -0.14 27.08
N GLY A 240 -20.33 0.20 26.59
CA GLY A 240 -19.82 1.58 26.58
C GLY A 240 -20.83 2.63 26.12
N LEU A 241 -20.71 3.83 26.68
CA LEU A 241 -21.77 4.84 26.62
C LEU A 241 -21.23 6.26 26.51
N TRP A 242 -21.94 7.11 25.76
CA TRP A 242 -21.79 8.56 25.79
C TRP A 242 -22.89 9.18 26.65
N VAL A 243 -22.53 10.13 27.52
CA VAL A 243 -23.45 10.75 28.46
C VAL A 243 -23.23 12.27 28.49
N ARG A 244 -24.32 13.03 28.53
CA ARG A 244 -24.28 14.48 28.73
C ARG A 244 -23.87 14.78 30.17
N VAL A 245 -22.89 15.64 30.39
CA VAL A 245 -22.44 15.94 31.77
C VAL A 245 -23.48 16.77 32.52
N ALA A 246 -24.25 17.60 31.81
CA ALA A 246 -25.31 18.42 32.38
C ALA A 246 -26.51 17.60 32.88
N ASP A 247 -26.74 16.41 32.30
CA ASP A 247 -27.79 15.49 32.72
C ASP A 247 -27.22 14.05 32.77
N PRO A 248 -26.58 13.65 33.89
CA PRO A 248 -25.91 12.36 34.01
C PRO A 248 -26.84 11.15 33.93
N ASP A 249 -28.14 11.36 34.18
CA ASP A 249 -29.17 10.33 34.15
C ASP A 249 -29.78 10.16 32.74
N ASP A 250 -29.44 11.05 31.79
CA ASP A 250 -29.90 11.03 30.41
C ASP A 250 -28.74 10.73 29.43
N PRO A 251 -28.54 9.46 29.04
CA PRO A 251 -27.50 9.09 28.10
C PRO A 251 -27.82 9.60 26.70
N VAL A 252 -26.78 9.76 25.88
CA VAL A 252 -26.94 10.15 24.48
C VAL A 252 -27.75 9.06 23.74
N ASP A 253 -28.90 9.44 23.16
CA ASP A 253 -29.68 8.53 22.31
C ASP A 253 -29.04 8.40 20.92
N CYS A 254 -28.35 7.27 20.72
CA CYS A 254 -27.56 6.95 19.54
C CYS A 254 -28.36 6.66 18.25
N ASN A 255 -29.68 6.72 18.26
CA ASN A 255 -30.54 6.46 17.08
C ASN A 255 -31.66 7.48 16.90
N SER A 256 -31.52 8.67 17.47
CA SER A 256 -32.54 9.70 17.35
C SER A 256 -32.26 10.63 16.16
N ASN A 257 -33.31 10.92 15.38
CA ASN A 257 -33.31 11.98 14.35
C ASN A 257 -34.01 13.25 14.87
N SER A 258 -34.23 13.34 16.19
CA SER A 258 -34.93 14.45 16.79
C SER A 258 -34.00 15.64 16.99
N ALA A 259 -34.55 16.85 16.98
CA ALA A 259 -33.77 18.04 17.28
C ALA A 259 -33.26 18.10 18.73
N SER A 260 -33.82 17.27 19.62
CA SER A 260 -33.38 17.16 21.01
C SER A 260 -32.31 16.08 21.22
N ASP A 261 -32.14 15.13 20.31
CA ASP A 261 -31.01 14.18 20.34
C ASP A 261 -30.59 13.85 18.91
N PRO A 262 -29.80 14.69 18.24
CA PRO A 262 -29.43 14.45 16.85
C PRO A 262 -28.27 13.47 16.70
N PHE A 263 -28.03 12.59 17.67
CA PHE A 263 -26.85 11.75 17.75
C PHE A 263 -27.03 10.42 17.03
N HIS A 264 -26.02 10.05 16.26
CA HIS A 264 -25.86 8.73 15.68
C HIS A 264 -24.55 8.12 16.12
N CYS A 265 -24.59 6.89 16.61
CA CYS A 265 -23.39 6.21 17.08
C CYS A 265 -22.99 5.04 16.21
N THR A 266 -21.69 4.77 16.19
CA THR A 266 -21.11 3.53 15.65
C THR A 266 -20.18 2.92 16.68
N ASN A 267 -20.03 1.61 16.64
CA ASN A 267 -19.17 0.90 17.57
C ASN A 267 -18.28 -0.13 16.87
N VAL A 268 -17.14 -0.39 17.50
CA VAL A 268 -16.23 -1.48 17.13
C VAL A 268 -15.95 -2.26 18.41
N THR A 269 -16.11 -3.59 18.32
CA THR A 269 -15.96 -4.47 19.49
C THR A 269 -14.50 -4.58 19.92
N SER A 270 -13.53 -4.64 19.00
CA SER A 270 -12.11 -4.72 19.35
C SER A 270 -11.24 -3.91 18.38
N PRO A 271 -10.43 -2.96 18.88
CA PRO A 271 -10.44 -2.48 20.27
C PRO A 271 -11.73 -1.72 20.57
N ALA A 272 -12.12 -1.69 21.84
CA ALA A 272 -13.33 -1.02 22.30
C ALA A 272 -13.37 0.42 21.79
N THR A 273 -14.28 0.68 20.86
CA THR A 273 -14.43 2.00 20.24
C THR A 273 -15.90 2.34 20.18
N LEU A 274 -16.23 3.54 20.64
CA LEU A 274 -17.57 4.10 20.54
C LEU A 274 -17.45 5.49 19.92
N SER A 275 -18.13 5.70 18.81
CA SER A 275 -18.11 6.97 18.10
C SER A 275 -19.50 7.55 18.00
N PHE A 276 -19.63 8.87 18.01
CA PHE A 276 -20.86 9.54 17.61
C PHE A 276 -20.61 10.61 16.55
N TYR A 277 -21.62 10.86 15.74
CA TYR A 277 -21.76 12.00 14.85
C TYR A 277 -23.19 12.56 14.93
N LEU A 278 -23.42 13.73 14.36
CA LEU A 278 -24.65 14.48 14.47
C LEU A 278 -25.39 14.50 13.13
N ALA A 279 -26.68 14.16 13.10
CA ALA A 279 -27.52 14.31 11.90
C ALA A 279 -27.81 15.78 11.55
N GLN A 280 -27.76 16.64 12.56
CA GLN A 280 -27.99 18.08 12.49
C GLN A 280 -27.23 18.76 13.62
N GLY A 281 -27.02 20.07 13.53
CA GLY A 281 -26.35 20.84 14.58
C GLY A 281 -27.05 20.74 15.93
N LEU A 282 -26.31 21.03 16.99
CA LEU A 282 -26.83 21.09 18.35
C LEU A 282 -27.51 22.44 18.58
N SER A 283 -28.56 22.46 19.41
CA SER A 283 -29.06 23.72 19.95
C SER A 283 -28.20 24.17 21.13
N ALA A 284 -28.18 25.48 21.41
CA ALA A 284 -27.29 26.08 22.42
C ALA A 284 -27.46 25.52 23.85
N ASP A 285 -28.60 24.93 24.17
CA ASP A 285 -28.88 24.24 25.44
C ASP A 285 -28.31 22.82 25.51
N GLN A 286 -27.84 22.28 24.38
CA GLN A 286 -27.26 20.95 24.24
C GLN A 286 -25.76 21.00 24.01
N GLU A 287 -25.22 22.14 23.61
CA GLU A 287 -23.79 22.39 23.61
C GLU A 287 -23.23 22.22 25.03
N GLY A 288 -22.03 21.67 25.14
CA GLY A 288 -21.35 21.50 26.41
C GLY A 288 -20.50 20.24 26.51
N TRP A 289 -20.37 19.74 27.73
CA TRP A 289 -19.50 18.63 28.05
C TRP A 289 -20.21 17.28 27.91
N TYR A 290 -19.55 16.38 27.21
CA TYR A 290 -19.93 14.99 27.01
C TYR A 290 -18.84 14.11 27.59
N LYS A 291 -19.22 13.01 28.25
CA LYS A 291 -18.28 12.00 28.72
C LYS A 291 -18.51 10.68 27.99
N CYS A 292 -17.43 10.05 27.55
CA CYS A 292 -17.44 8.67 27.05
C CYS A 292 -16.89 7.72 28.10
N CYS A 293 -17.55 6.57 28.21
CA CYS A 293 -17.28 5.50 29.14
C CYS A 293 -16.99 4.20 28.37
N LEU A 294 -15.79 3.63 28.57
CA LEU A 294 -15.36 2.36 27.98
C LEU A 294 -14.65 1.46 29.01
N PRO A 295 -14.70 0.12 28.88
CA PRO A 295 -15.43 -0.64 27.86
C PRO A 295 -16.93 -0.80 28.16
N THR A 296 -17.32 -0.54 29.41
CA THR A 296 -18.67 -0.59 29.99
C THR A 296 -19.28 0.81 30.12
N ASP A 297 -20.56 0.87 30.49
CA ASP A 297 -21.24 2.11 30.82
C ASP A 297 -20.62 2.88 32.00
N CYS A 298 -21.10 4.10 32.23
CA CYS A 298 -20.55 5.01 33.23
C CYS A 298 -20.87 4.65 34.69
N SER A 299 -21.62 3.57 34.96
CA SER A 299 -21.99 3.16 36.31
C SER A 299 -20.94 2.25 36.95
N ASP A 300 -20.12 1.58 36.12
CA ASP A 300 -19.05 0.69 36.59
C ASP A 300 -17.81 1.49 37.02
N HIS A 301 -17.31 1.20 38.21
CA HIS A 301 -16.13 1.86 38.80
C HIS A 301 -14.82 1.55 38.05
N SER A 302 -14.79 0.49 37.25
CA SER A 302 -13.63 0.07 36.45
C SER A 302 -13.57 0.73 35.07
N THR A 303 -14.66 1.40 34.66
CA THR A 303 -14.77 2.13 33.40
C THR A 303 -13.74 3.25 33.29
N LYS A 304 -13.14 3.41 32.12
CA LYS A 304 -12.31 4.56 31.74
C LYS A 304 -13.18 5.64 31.14
N ILE A 305 -12.95 6.88 31.57
CA ILE A 305 -13.76 8.04 31.22
C ILE A 305 -12.91 9.06 30.47
N ILE A 306 -13.44 9.61 29.39
CA ILE A 306 -12.86 10.77 28.70
C ILE A 306 -13.94 11.80 28.39
N PHE A 307 -13.58 13.08 28.44
CA PHE A 307 -14.46 14.20 28.21
C PHE A 307 -14.16 14.88 26.86
N ALA A 308 -15.21 15.27 26.17
CA ALA A 308 -15.20 16.10 24.97
C ALA A 308 -16.20 17.25 25.15
N ASN A 309 -15.84 18.45 24.70
CA ASN A 309 -16.75 19.58 24.64
C ASN A 309 -17.23 19.75 23.20
N ILE A 310 -18.54 19.84 22.99
CA ILE A 310 -19.17 20.03 21.68
C ILE A 310 -19.96 21.34 21.73
N PHE A 311 -19.74 22.21 20.75
CA PHE A 311 -20.32 23.56 20.69
C PHE A 311 -20.41 24.06 19.25
#